data_AF-A0A351Y3F5-F1
#
_entry.id   AF-A0A351Y3F5-F1
#
_cell.length_a   1.000
_cell.length_b   1.000
_cell.length_c   1.000
_cell.angle_alpha   90.00
_cell.angle_beta   90.00
_cell.angle_gamma   90.00
#
_symmetry.space_group_name_H-M   'P 1'
#
loop_
_entity.id
_entity.type
_entity.pdbx_description
1 polymer ?
#
loop_
_entity_poly.entity_id
_entity_poly.type
_entity_poly.pdbx_seq_one_letter_code
_entity_poly.pdbx_strand_id
1 'polypeptide(L)'
;MKTVLHFGNIDWIHLFEPQKAEIDDLVKKYDLHELIEEDLLELTNQEKIDIYEDYMFIVVNFPKYNADNKKYLLNEFSIILGKNIIVTMTKFDTTYIKSIIEEY
;
A
#
# COMPACT_ATOMS: atom_id res chain seq x y z
N MET A 1 -9.36 1.41 6.65
CA MET A 1 -8.92 1.03 8.02
C MET A 1 -7.40 1.13 8.08
N LYS A 2 -6.85 1.78 9.09
CA LYS A 2 -5.41 2.02 9.25
C LYS A 2 -4.86 1.27 10.47
N THR A 3 -3.78 0.54 10.28
CA THR A 3 -3.04 -0.15 11.35
C THR A 3 -1.60 0.36 11.37
N VAL A 4 -1.01 0.56 12.55
CA VAL A 4 0.37 1.01 12.72
C VAL A 4 1.08 0.09 13.71
N LEU A 5 2.23 -0.44 13.32
CA LEU A 5 3.14 -1.23 14.14
C LEU A 5 4.49 -0.53 14.26
N HIS A 6 5.15 -0.71 15.39
CA HIS A 6 6.44 -0.11 15.69
C HIS A 6 7.51 -1.21 15.91
N PHE A 7 8.46 -1.30 14.98
CA PHE A 7 9.55 -2.27 14.97
C PHE A 7 10.89 -1.59 15.26
N GLY A 8 11.20 -1.38 16.53
CA GLY A 8 12.38 -0.60 16.91
C GLY A 8 12.30 0.82 16.36
N ASN A 9 13.05 1.11 15.30
CA ASN A 9 13.06 2.42 14.62
C ASN A 9 12.24 2.45 13.32
N ILE A 10 11.52 1.37 12.99
CA ILE A 10 10.72 1.26 11.77
C ILE A 10 9.24 1.32 12.10
N ASP A 11 8.51 2.25 11.49
CA ASP A 11 7.05 2.29 11.55
C ASP A 11 6.46 1.54 10.35
N TRP A 12 5.73 0.45 10.60
CA TRP A 12 4.94 -0.22 9.57
C TRP A 12 3.49 0.26 9.63
N ILE A 13 3.05 0.94 8.58
CA ILE A 13 1.68 1.40 8.38
C ILE A 13 0.99 0.52 7.32
N HIS A 14 -0.16 -0.03 7.67
CA HIS A 14 -1.05 -0.70 6.73
C HIS A 14 -2.32 0.10 6.52
N LEU A 15 -2.67 0.36 5.25
CA LEU A 15 -3.86 1.06 4.83
C LEU A 15 -4.75 0.11 4.01
N PHE A 16 -5.95 -0.13 4.51
CA PHE A 16 -6.99 -0.83 3.76
C PHE A 16 -8.02 0.18 3.25
N GLU A 17 -8.16 0.26 1.92
CA GLU A 17 -9.06 1.17 1.19
C GLU A 17 -9.01 2.61 1.75
N PRO A 18 -7.82 3.25 1.75
CA PRO A 18 -7.68 4.57 2.38
C PRO A 18 -8.48 5.62 1.64
N GLN A 19 -9.02 6.56 2.40
CA GLN A 19 -9.63 7.77 1.84
C GLN A 19 -8.55 8.70 1.31
N LYS A 20 -8.91 9.58 0.36
CA LYS A 20 -7.98 10.58 -0.19
C LYS A 20 -7.24 11.36 0.91
N ALA A 21 -7.94 11.83 1.93
CA ALA A 21 -7.33 12.56 3.04
C ALA A 21 -6.22 11.75 3.76
N GLU A 22 -6.37 10.42 3.89
CA GLU A 22 -5.35 9.57 4.52
C GLU A 22 -4.11 9.43 3.63
N ILE A 23 -4.29 9.42 2.30
CA ILE A 23 -3.20 9.40 1.32
C ILE A 23 -2.49 10.77 1.33
N ASP A 24 -3.22 11.87 1.25
CA ASP A 24 -2.67 13.22 1.29
C ASP A 24 -1.82 13.46 2.56
N ASP A 25 -2.32 13.01 3.72
CA ASP A 25 -1.60 13.09 4.99
C ASP A 25 -0.33 12.23 4.99
N LEU A 26 -0.39 11.04 4.38
CA LEU A 26 0.77 10.14 4.25
C LEU A 26 1.86 10.77 3.36
N VAL A 27 1.46 11.27 2.19
CA VAL A 27 2.34 11.91 1.21
C VAL A 27 3.04 13.12 1.83
N LYS A 28 2.29 13.98 2.52
CA LYS A 28 2.85 15.13 3.23
C LYS A 28 3.77 14.74 4.39
N LYS A 29 3.39 13.73 5.18
CA LYS A 29 4.15 13.32 6.37
C LYS A 29 5.54 12.79 6.01
N TYR A 30 5.64 12.08 4.89
CA TYR A 30 6.88 11.40 4.48
C TYR A 30 7.55 12.02 3.25
N ASP A 31 7.11 13.23 2.84
CA ASP A 31 7.63 13.97 1.69
C ASP A 31 7.70 13.08 0.43
N LEU A 32 6.62 12.35 0.18
CA LEU A 32 6.52 11.44 -0.96
C LEU A 32 6.30 12.24 -2.25
N HIS A 33 6.78 11.70 -3.36
CA HIS A 33 6.65 12.33 -4.66
C HIS A 33 5.17 12.40 -5.08
N GLU A 34 4.76 13.53 -5.68
CA GLU A 34 3.34 13.79 -6.04
C GLU A 34 2.71 12.71 -6.93
N LEU A 35 3.47 12.15 -7.88
CA LEU A 35 3.01 11.04 -8.73
C LEU A 35 2.55 9.80 -7.92
N ILE A 36 3.12 9.58 -6.73
CA ILE A 36 2.71 8.48 -5.85
C ILE A 36 1.31 8.74 -5.29
N GLU A 37 0.94 9.99 -5.01
CA GLU A 37 -0.43 10.34 -4.59
C GLU A 37 -1.44 9.90 -5.65
N GLU A 38 -1.18 10.24 -6.92
CA GLU A 38 -2.02 9.88 -8.05
C GLU A 38 -2.15 8.36 -8.21
N ASP A 39 -1.02 7.64 -8.12
CA ASP A 39 -0.99 6.17 -8.21
C ASP A 39 -1.69 5.49 -7.03
N LEU A 40 -1.67 6.07 -5.84
CA LEU A 40 -2.36 5.48 -4.68
C LEU A 40 -3.88 5.71 -4.76
N LEU A 41 -4.32 6.82 -5.36
CA LEU A 41 -5.73 7.15 -5.53
C LEU A 41 -6.38 6.27 -6.61
N GLU A 42 -5.76 6.15 -7.78
CA GLU A 42 -6.30 5.39 -8.90
C GLU A 42 -5.81 3.93 -8.90
N LEU A 43 -6.60 2.99 -9.42
CA LEU A 43 -6.13 1.63 -9.63
C LEU A 43 -5.34 1.61 -10.94
N THR A 44 -4.07 1.22 -10.88
CA THR A 44 -3.23 1.08 -12.07
C THR A 44 -3.02 -0.39 -12.43
N ASN A 45 -3.13 -0.71 -13.72
CA ASN A 45 -2.77 -2.03 -14.23
C ASN A 45 -1.25 -2.21 -14.39
N GLN A 46 -0.46 -1.16 -14.12
CA GLN A 46 0.98 -1.18 -14.33
C GLN A 46 1.70 -1.59 -13.06
N GLU A 47 2.35 -2.75 -13.11
CA GLU A 47 3.35 -3.14 -12.12
C GLU A 47 4.60 -2.29 -12.31
N LYS A 48 5.17 -1.79 -11.21
CA LYS A 48 6.36 -0.94 -11.26
C LYS A 48 7.15 -0.93 -9.96
N ILE A 49 8.40 -0.51 -10.09
CA ILE A 49 9.31 -0.21 -8.99
C ILE A 49 9.94 1.14 -9.30
N ASP A 50 9.56 2.17 -8.56
CA ASP A 50 10.12 3.51 -8.65
C ASP A 50 11.08 3.72 -7.48
N ILE A 51 12.32 4.12 -7.79
CA ILE A 51 13.38 4.30 -6.79
C ILE A 51 13.62 5.79 -6.60
N TYR A 52 13.52 6.24 -5.35
CA TYR A 52 13.83 7.60 -4.91
C TYR A 52 15.03 7.57 -3.95
N GLU A 53 15.51 8.75 -3.56
CA GLU A 53 16.71 8.86 -2.70
C GLU A 53 16.50 8.24 -1.31
N ASP A 54 15.31 8.37 -0.75
CA ASP A 54 14.99 7.95 0.63
C ASP A 54 14.03 6.77 0.75
N TYR A 55 13.40 6.36 -0.36
CA TYR A 55 12.44 5.27 -0.38
C TYR A 55 12.29 4.65 -1.77
N MET A 56 11.65 3.48 -1.83
CA MET A 56 11.18 2.83 -3.04
C MET A 56 9.66 2.72 -3.01
N PHE A 57 9.02 2.94 -4.15
CA PHE A 57 7.60 2.72 -4.36
C PHE A 57 7.41 1.53 -5.28
N ILE A 58 6.63 0.54 -4.84
CA ILE A 58 6.43 -0.72 -5.53
C ILE A 58 4.93 -0.94 -5.69
N VAL A 59 4.51 -1.25 -6.92
CA VAL A 59 3.13 -1.65 -7.22
C VAL A 59 3.17 -3.03 -7.83
N VAL A 60 2.48 -3.98 -7.19
CA VAL A 60 2.31 -5.34 -7.70
C VAL A 60 0.84 -5.67 -7.83
N ASN A 61 0.48 -6.37 -8.91
CA ASN A 61 -0.88 -6.77 -9.18
C ASN A 61 -1.00 -8.30 -9.13
N PHE A 62 -2.07 -8.80 -8.54
CA PHE A 62 -2.38 -10.23 -8.53
C PHE A 62 -3.84 -10.47 -8.90
N PRO A 63 -4.14 -11.55 -9.63
CA PRO A 63 -5.52 -11.87 -9.97
C PRO A 63 -6.26 -12.39 -8.73
N LYS A 64 -7.32 -11.70 -8.31
CA LYS A 64 -8.25 -12.18 -7.28
C LYS A 64 -9.49 -12.76 -7.96
N TYR A 65 -9.76 -14.04 -7.71
CA TYR A 65 -10.98 -14.66 -8.22
C TYR A 65 -12.21 -14.12 -7.47
N ASN A 66 -13.17 -13.57 -8.20
CA ASN A 66 -14.46 -13.17 -7.68
C ASN A 66 -15.50 -14.25 -8.05
N ALA A 67 -16.06 -14.90 -7.02
CA ALA A 67 -16.99 -16.00 -7.19
C ALA A 67 -18.37 -15.56 -7.68
N ASP A 68 -18.80 -14.34 -7.34
CA ASP A 68 -20.13 -13.81 -7.68
C ASP A 68 -20.25 -13.56 -9.19
N ASN A 69 -19.19 -13.02 -9.79
CA ASN A 69 -19.16 -12.70 -11.22
C ASN A 69 -18.33 -13.70 -12.06
N LYS A 70 -17.71 -14.70 -11.43
CA LYS A 70 -16.86 -15.73 -12.05
C LYS A 70 -15.72 -15.15 -12.89
N LYS A 71 -15.14 -14.02 -12.47
CA LYS A 71 -14.03 -13.36 -13.16
C LYS A 71 -12.86 -13.14 -12.21
N TYR A 72 -11.67 -13.02 -12.81
CA TYR A 72 -10.50 -12.50 -12.11
C TYR A 72 -10.57 -10.97 -12.12
N LEU A 73 -10.47 -10.38 -10.92
CA LEU A 73 -10.32 -8.95 -10.72
C LEU A 73 -8.85 -8.64 -10.48
N LEU A 74 -8.42 -7.47 -10.94
CA LEU A 74 -7.12 -6.93 -10.58
C LEU A 74 -7.10 -6.68 -9.07
N ASN A 75 -6.06 -7.13 -8.39
CA ASN A 75 -5.84 -6.85 -6.97
C ASN A 75 -4.46 -6.21 -6.82
N GLU A 76 -4.48 -4.90 -6.64
CA GLU A 76 -3.30 -4.07 -6.49
C GLU A 76 -2.82 -4.08 -5.02
N PHE A 77 -1.51 -4.22 -4.86
CA PHE A 77 -0.82 -4.03 -3.60
C PHE A 77 0.33 -3.06 -3.78
N SER A 78 0.24 -1.95 -3.07
CA SER A 78 1.20 -0.86 -3.16
C SER A 78 2.05 -0.82 -1.90
N ILE A 79 3.36 -0.69 -2.06
CA ILE A 79 4.33 -0.75 -0.98
C ILE A 79 5.27 0.45 -1.11
N ILE A 80 5.45 1.18 0.00
CA ILE A 80 6.48 2.20 0.14
C ILE A 80 7.48 1.68 1.16
N LEU A 81 8.73 1.53 0.75
CA LEU A 81 9.83 1.06 1.59
C LEU A 81 10.84 2.18 1.76
N GLY A 82 10.89 2.79 2.95
CA GLY A 82 11.85 3.83 3.30
C GLY A 82 12.76 3.40 4.45
N LYS A 83 13.74 4.26 4.79
CA LYS A 83 14.75 3.95 5.83
C LYS A 83 14.15 3.57 7.20
N ASN A 84 13.08 4.24 7.61
CA ASN A 84 12.42 4.06 8.91
C ASN A 84 10.92 3.80 8.78
N ILE A 85 10.45 3.50 7.57
CA ILE A 85 9.01 3.35 7.29
C ILE A 85 8.74 2.22 6.30
N ILE A 86 7.67 1.49 6.56
CA ILE A 86 7.06 0.57 5.61
C ILE A 86 5.61 0.96 5.51
N VAL A 87 5.14 1.33 4.33
CA VAL A 87 3.71 1.55 4.08
C VAL A 87 3.23 0.48 3.13
N THR A 88 2.14 -0.18 3.49
CA THR A 88 1.48 -1.16 2.64
C THR A 88 0.03 -0.74 2.44
N MET A 89 -0.46 -0.80 1.21
CA MET A 89 -1.81 -0.42 0.87
C MET A 89 -2.50 -1.52 0.08
N THR A 90 -3.75 -1.79 0.43
CA THR A 90 -4.61 -2.76 -0.27
C THR A 90 -5.97 -2.12 -0.57
N LYS A 91 -6.51 -2.33 -1.76
CA LYS A 91 -7.88 -1.90 -2.11
C LYS A 91 -8.91 -3.02 -1.98
N PHE A 92 -8.46 -4.26 -1.77
CA PHE A 92 -9.32 -5.42 -1.56
C PHE A 92 -9.03 -6.06 -0.22
N ASP A 93 -10.08 -6.55 0.44
CA ASP A 93 -9.90 -7.19 1.74
C ASP A 93 -9.01 -8.42 1.61
N THR A 94 -8.02 -8.50 2.49
CA THR A 94 -7.02 -9.56 2.56
C THR A 94 -6.74 -9.89 4.03
N THR A 95 -6.78 -11.18 4.34
CA THR A 95 -6.46 -11.68 5.68
C THR A 95 -4.97 -11.90 5.87
N TYR A 96 -4.20 -12.10 4.79
CA TYR A 96 -2.78 -12.43 4.86
C TYR A 96 -1.92 -11.31 5.45
N ILE A 97 -2.17 -10.06 5.04
CA ILE A 97 -1.42 -8.92 5.58
C ILE A 97 -1.81 -8.68 7.04
N LYS A 98 -3.09 -8.81 7.38
CA LYS A 98 -3.57 -8.69 8.75
C LYS A 98 -2.93 -9.75 9.66
N SER A 99 -2.86 -11.02 9.22
CA SER A 99 -2.23 -12.07 10.02
C SER A 99 -0.75 -11.84 10.23
N ILE A 100 -0.03 -11.35 9.21
CA ILE A 100 1.40 -11.02 9.37
C ILE A 100 1.56 -9.86 10.35
N ILE A 101 0.72 -8.83 10.27
CA ILE A 101 0.73 -7.70 11.21
C ILE A 101 0.39 -8.15 12.64
N GLU A 102 -0.51 -9.09 12.83
CA GLU A 102 -0.89 -9.62 14.16
C GLU A 102 0.18 -10.50 14.81
N GLU A 103 1.10 -11.07 14.03
CA GLU A 103 2.19 -11.91 14.53
C GLU A 103 3.34 -11.12 15.17
N TYR A 104 3.32 -9.79 15.08
CA TYR A 104 4.37 -8.89 15.58
C TYR A 104 3.82 -7.73 16.41
#